data_AF-A0AAD3DJT9-F1
#
_entry.id   AF-A0AAD3DJT9-F1
#
_cell.length_a   1.000
_cell.length_b   1.000
_cell.length_c   1.000
_cell.angle_alpha   90.00
_cell.angle_beta   90.00
_cell.angle_gamma   90.00
#
_symmetry.space_group_name_H-M   'P 1'
#
loop_
_entity.id
_entity.type
_entity.pdbx_description
1 polymer ?
#
loop_
_entity_poly.entity_id
_entity_poly.type
_entity_poly.pdbx_seq_one_letter_code
_entity_poly.pdbx_strand_id
1 'polypeptide(L)'
;GLLQLLHHEAAGVHHSKLAASLLTLLDMELLHAEGAQDELRTAGGVGVLTTLLGSLMRPGVMDVYQLRVATCRTLALALQGNAANKLTAREHGLLPLLVSQLTVLADRRKTRSSVEVVVDDDAPLTSATL
;
A
#
# COMPACT_ATOMS: atom_id res chain seq x y z
N GLY A 1 1.64 -18.31 10.88
CA GLY A 1 2.67 -18.90 10.01
C GLY A 1 3.37 -17.83 9.21
N LEU A 2 2.93 -17.56 7.97
CA LEU A 2 3.58 -16.60 7.06
C LEU A 2 3.53 -15.13 7.51
N LEU A 3 2.38 -14.72 8.08
CA LEU A 3 2.17 -13.34 8.53
C LEU A 3 3.08 -12.91 9.69
N GLN A 4 3.67 -13.84 10.46
CA GLN A 4 4.63 -13.53 11.53
C GLN A 4 6.08 -13.44 11.01
N LEU A 5 6.39 -14.04 9.85
CA LEU A 5 7.72 -14.01 9.24
C LEU A 5 8.04 -12.64 8.61
N LEU A 6 7.01 -11.87 8.28
CA LEU A 6 7.13 -10.48 7.80
C LEU A 6 7.53 -9.49 8.92
N HIS A 7 7.47 -9.89 10.20
CA HIS A 7 7.66 -9.00 11.37
C HIS A 7 9.09 -8.93 11.90
N HIS A 8 10.02 -9.72 11.39
CA HIS A 8 11.40 -9.68 11.86
C HIS A 8 12.17 -8.62 11.07
N GLU A 9 12.77 -7.57 11.64
CA GLU A 9 13.42 -6.49 10.87
C GLU A 9 14.34 -6.95 9.73
N ALA A 10 15.23 -7.92 9.97
CA ALA A 10 16.10 -8.48 8.93
C ALA A 10 15.34 -9.39 7.93
N ALA A 11 14.43 -10.24 8.41
CA ALA A 11 13.63 -11.11 7.54
C ALA A 11 12.59 -10.31 6.74
N GLY A 12 12.05 -9.24 7.31
CA GLY A 12 11.03 -8.36 6.77
C GLY A 12 11.50 -7.62 5.54
N VAL A 13 12.78 -7.21 5.49
CA VAL A 13 13.39 -6.64 4.27
C VAL A 13 13.49 -7.68 3.15
N HIS A 14 13.94 -8.90 3.45
CA HIS A 14 14.03 -9.98 2.46
C HIS A 14 12.65 -10.47 1.97
N HIS A 15 11.69 -10.59 2.89
CA HIS A 15 10.30 -10.94 2.56
C HIS A 15 9.59 -9.80 1.82
N SER A 16 9.94 -8.53 2.06
CA SER A 16 9.39 -7.39 1.31
C SER A 16 9.87 -7.37 -0.13
N LYS A 17 11.15 -7.70 -0.39
CA LYS A 17 11.70 -7.84 -1.74
C LYS A 17 11.04 -9.00 -2.49
N LEU A 18 10.93 -10.17 -1.85
CA LEU A 18 10.25 -11.32 -2.43
C LEU A 18 8.77 -10.98 -2.75
N ALA A 19 8.05 -10.37 -1.82
CA ALA A 19 6.66 -9.97 -2.04
C ALA A 19 6.54 -8.97 -3.20
N ALA A 20 7.44 -7.99 -3.31
CA ALA A 20 7.45 -7.04 -4.42
C ALA A 20 7.72 -7.73 -5.77
N SER A 21 8.67 -8.67 -5.82
CA SER A 21 8.94 -9.47 -7.02
C SER A 21 7.73 -10.33 -7.41
N LEU A 22 7.08 -10.99 -6.46
CA LEU A 22 5.89 -11.79 -6.72
C LEU A 22 4.71 -10.94 -7.21
N LEU A 23 4.49 -9.76 -6.64
CA LEU A 23 3.48 -8.82 -7.13
C LEU A 23 3.80 -8.34 -8.55
N THR A 24 5.07 -8.15 -8.88
CA THR A 24 5.49 -7.75 -10.24
C THR A 24 5.23 -8.86 -11.25
N LEU A 25 5.53 -10.12 -10.90
CA LEU A 25 5.20 -11.28 -11.74
C LEU A 25 3.68 -11.41 -11.91
N LEU A 26 2.92 -11.27 -10.83
CA LEU A 26 1.47 -11.32 -10.87
C LEU A 26 0.88 -10.20 -11.73
N ASP A 27 1.43 -8.98 -11.67
CA ASP A 27 0.99 -7.88 -12.53
C ASP A 27 1.18 -8.21 -14.01
N MET A 28 2.30 -8.87 -14.38
CA MET A 28 2.54 -9.29 -15.77
C MET A 28 1.49 -10.31 -16.23
N GLU A 29 1.16 -11.30 -15.40
CA GLU A 29 0.10 -12.27 -15.72
C GLU A 29 -1.26 -11.59 -15.87
N LEU A 30 -1.62 -10.71 -14.93
CA LEU A 30 -2.90 -9.98 -14.97
C LEU A 30 -3.05 -9.04 -16.18
N LEU A 31 -1.94 -8.57 -16.74
CA LEU A 31 -1.92 -7.69 -17.91
C LEU A 31 -1.99 -8.44 -19.25
N HIS A 32 -1.49 -9.68 -19.30
CA HIS A 32 -1.20 -10.35 -20.56
C HIS A 32 -1.91 -11.68 -20.76
N ALA A 33 -2.30 -12.37 -19.68
CA ALA A 33 -2.96 -13.66 -19.76
C ALA A 33 -4.49 -13.52 -19.65
N GLU A 34 -5.20 -14.06 -20.63
CA GLU A 34 -6.66 -14.15 -20.61
C GLU A 34 -7.08 -15.11 -19.48
N GLY A 35 -8.09 -14.73 -18.69
CA GLY A 35 -8.56 -15.53 -17.56
C GLY A 35 -7.75 -15.41 -16.27
N ALA A 36 -6.57 -14.77 -16.27
CA ALA A 36 -5.72 -14.64 -15.08
C ALA A 36 -6.41 -13.98 -13.87
N GLN A 37 -7.31 -13.03 -14.12
CA GLN A 37 -8.13 -12.42 -13.07
C GLN A 37 -9.05 -13.42 -12.37
N ASP A 38 -9.64 -14.36 -13.11
CA ASP A 38 -10.51 -15.38 -12.55
C ASP A 38 -9.71 -16.48 -11.86
N GLU A 39 -8.58 -16.89 -12.43
CA GLU A 39 -7.64 -17.82 -11.78
C GLU A 39 -7.18 -17.26 -10.43
N LEU A 40 -6.75 -16.00 -10.40
CA LEU A 40 -6.36 -15.32 -9.17
C LEU A 40 -7.48 -15.37 -8.12
N ARG A 41 -8.74 -15.13 -8.53
CA ARG A 41 -9.89 -15.19 -7.61
C ARG A 41 -10.13 -16.61 -7.10
N THR A 42 -10.12 -17.62 -7.98
CA THR A 42 -10.33 -19.02 -7.58
C THR A 42 -9.24 -19.52 -6.64
N ALA A 43 -8.01 -19.03 -6.78
CA ALA A 43 -6.90 -19.29 -5.87
C ALA A 43 -7.00 -18.50 -4.54
N GLY A 44 -8.03 -17.68 -4.33
CA GLY A 44 -8.19 -16.84 -3.14
C GLY A 44 -7.25 -15.63 -3.10
N GLY A 45 -6.57 -15.32 -4.22
CA GLY A 45 -5.55 -14.28 -4.29
C GLY A 45 -6.08 -12.86 -3.99
N VAL A 46 -7.34 -12.57 -4.31
CA VAL A 46 -7.99 -11.28 -3.96
C VAL A 46 -8.02 -11.07 -2.44
N GLY A 47 -8.33 -12.11 -1.67
CA GLY A 47 -8.29 -12.07 -0.21
C GLY A 47 -6.88 -11.93 0.35
N VAL A 48 -5.91 -12.62 -0.25
CA VAL A 48 -4.49 -12.49 0.11
C VAL A 48 -3.99 -11.05 -0.11
N LEU A 49 -4.29 -10.45 -1.27
CA LEU A 49 -3.90 -9.07 -1.58
C LEU A 49 -4.55 -8.06 -0.62
N THR A 50 -5.83 -8.25 -0.28
CA THR A 50 -6.54 -7.39 0.68
C THR A 50 -5.94 -7.52 2.09
N THR A 51 -5.61 -8.74 2.51
CA THR A 51 -4.96 -9.02 3.80
C THR A 51 -3.55 -8.44 3.85
N LEU A 52 -2.78 -8.58 2.77
CA LEU A 52 -1.45 -8.01 2.64
C LEU A 52 -1.53 -6.49 2.80
N LEU A 53 -2.40 -5.81 2.05
CA LEU A 53 -2.60 -4.37 2.16
C LEU A 53 -2.90 -3.93 3.60
N GLY A 54 -3.77 -4.68 4.31
CA GLY A 54 -4.08 -4.39 5.71
C GLY A 54 -2.91 -4.64 6.67
N SER A 55 -2.14 -5.71 6.45
CA SER A 55 -0.96 -6.02 7.26
C SER A 55 0.12 -4.93 7.15
N LEU A 56 0.23 -4.32 5.97
CA LEU A 56 1.17 -3.25 5.68
C LEU A 56 0.81 -1.95 6.38
N MET A 57 -0.38 -1.77 6.97
CA MET A 57 -0.81 -0.50 7.57
C MET A 57 -0.12 -0.15 8.90
N ARG A 58 0.67 -1.06 9.49
CA ARG A 58 1.37 -0.77 10.76
C ARG A 58 2.44 0.33 10.58
N PRO A 59 2.56 1.29 11.52
CA PRO A 59 3.61 2.32 11.46
C PRO A 59 5.00 1.69 11.57
N GLY A 60 6.01 2.25 10.88
CA GLY A 60 7.41 2.07 11.30
C GLY A 60 8.49 1.79 10.24
N VAL A 61 8.18 1.50 8.97
CA VAL A 61 9.24 1.06 8.03
C VAL A 61 9.08 1.68 6.64
N MET A 62 10.17 2.18 6.05
CA MET A 62 10.17 2.80 4.70
C MET A 62 9.85 1.81 3.57
N ASP A 63 10.38 0.59 3.63
CA ASP A 63 10.15 -0.48 2.62
C ASP A 63 8.67 -0.85 2.48
N VAL A 64 7.89 -0.61 3.54
CA VAL A 64 6.45 -0.87 3.57
C VAL A 64 5.68 0.08 2.62
N TYR A 65 6.19 1.28 2.31
CA TYR A 65 5.52 2.19 1.37
C TYR A 65 5.54 1.68 -0.07
N GLN A 66 6.69 1.20 -0.55
CA GLN A 66 6.79 0.65 -1.91
C GLN A 66 5.92 -0.59 -2.07
N LEU A 67 5.90 -1.45 -1.05
CA LEU A 67 5.08 -2.67 -1.07
C LEU A 67 3.57 -2.36 -1.00
N ARG A 68 3.16 -1.30 -0.27
CA ARG A 68 1.77 -0.82 -0.29
C ARG A 68 1.36 -0.37 -1.69
N VAL A 69 2.21 0.42 -2.35
CA VAL A 69 1.96 0.90 -3.72
C VAL A 69 1.84 -0.26 -4.69
N ALA A 70 2.78 -1.22 -4.64
CA ALA A 70 2.73 -2.42 -5.47
C ALA A 70 1.45 -3.22 -5.23
N THR A 71 1.07 -3.44 -3.97
CA THR A 71 -0.16 -4.18 -3.62
C THR A 71 -1.41 -3.48 -4.15
N CYS A 72 -1.49 -2.15 -4.03
CA CYS A 72 -2.61 -1.36 -4.58
C CYS A 72 -2.68 -1.44 -6.11
N ARG A 73 -1.53 -1.41 -6.80
CA ARG A 73 -1.45 -1.57 -8.26
C ARG A 73 -1.97 -2.95 -8.69
N THR A 74 -1.50 -4.01 -8.05
CA THR A 74 -1.96 -5.38 -8.33
C THR A 74 -3.45 -5.55 -8.05
N LEU A 75 -3.97 -4.97 -6.95
CA LEU A 75 -5.41 -4.94 -6.67
C LEU A 75 -6.18 -4.21 -7.78
N ALA A 76 -5.68 -3.08 -8.28
CA ALA A 76 -6.33 -2.37 -9.37
C ALA A 76 -6.43 -3.23 -10.64
N LEU A 77 -5.36 -3.94 -11.01
CA LEU A 77 -5.34 -4.87 -12.14
C LEU A 77 -6.31 -6.04 -11.93
N ALA A 78 -6.32 -6.63 -10.74
CA ALA A 78 -7.23 -7.74 -10.41
C ALA A 78 -8.71 -7.34 -10.48
N LEU A 79 -9.03 -6.06 -10.26
CA LEU A 79 -10.41 -5.55 -10.19
C LEU A 79 -10.88 -4.90 -11.50
N GLN A 80 -9.97 -4.56 -12.41
CA GLN A 80 -10.30 -3.83 -13.62
C GLN A 80 -11.23 -4.66 -14.52
N GLY A 81 -12.41 -4.11 -14.82
CA GLY A 81 -13.42 -4.79 -15.66
C GLY A 81 -14.11 -6.00 -15.04
N ASN A 82 -13.57 -6.62 -13.98
CA ASN A 82 -14.07 -7.89 -13.44
C ASN A 82 -15.05 -7.70 -12.26
N ALA A 83 -16.34 -7.97 -12.48
CA ALA A 83 -17.39 -7.82 -11.47
C ALA A 83 -17.29 -8.85 -10.32
N ALA A 84 -16.89 -10.09 -10.63
CA ALA A 84 -16.75 -11.13 -9.62
C ALA A 84 -15.62 -10.78 -8.63
N ASN A 85 -14.48 -10.31 -9.14
CA ASN A 85 -13.36 -9.89 -8.31
C ASN A 85 -13.71 -8.69 -7.44
N LYS A 86 -14.51 -7.74 -7.96
CA LYS A 86 -15.05 -6.61 -7.17
C LYS A 86 -15.94 -7.07 -6.02
N LEU A 87 -16.79 -8.06 -6.25
CA LEU A 87 -17.63 -8.64 -5.20
C LEU A 87 -16.77 -9.33 -4.13
N THR A 88 -15.86 -10.21 -4.54
CA THR A 88 -14.94 -10.90 -3.63
C THR A 88 -14.09 -9.93 -2.82
N ALA A 89 -13.59 -8.84 -3.41
CA ALA A 89 -12.84 -7.83 -2.68
C ALA A 89 -13.70 -7.08 -1.65
N ARG A 90 -15.00 -6.88 -1.91
CA ARG A 90 -15.93 -6.33 -0.92
C ARG A 90 -16.15 -7.28 0.24
N GLU A 91 -16.30 -8.58 -0.03
CA GLU A 91 -16.45 -9.62 1.00
C GLU A 91 -15.21 -9.69 1.90
N HIS A 92 -14.02 -9.43 1.35
CA HIS A 92 -12.77 -9.32 2.11
C HIS A 92 -12.55 -7.94 2.77
N GLY A 93 -13.52 -7.02 2.72
CA GLY A 93 -13.46 -5.75 3.43
C GLY A 93 -12.51 -4.71 2.81
N LEU A 94 -12.25 -4.78 1.50
CA LEU A 94 -11.36 -3.83 0.83
C LEU A 94 -11.82 -2.37 0.96
N LEU A 95 -13.13 -2.10 0.86
CA LEU A 95 -13.64 -0.73 0.90
C LEU A 95 -13.41 -0.05 2.28
N PRO A 96 -13.80 -0.65 3.42
CA PRO A 96 -13.44 -0.13 4.74
C PRO A 96 -11.94 0.10 4.92
N LEU A 97 -11.11 -0.80 4.39
CA LEU A 97 -9.66 -0.70 4.46
C LEU A 97 -9.12 0.53 3.72
N LEU A 98 -9.59 0.77 2.50
CA LEU A 98 -9.21 1.94 1.69
C LEU A 98 -9.66 3.25 2.35
N VAL A 99 -10.89 3.29 2.87
CA VAL A 99 -11.40 4.47 3.59
C VAL A 99 -10.54 4.79 4.80
N SER A 100 -10.19 3.78 5.61
CA SER A 100 -9.31 3.94 6.77
C SER A 100 -7.96 4.54 6.39
N GLN A 101 -7.35 4.09 5.28
CA GLN A 101 -6.09 4.64 4.78
C GLN A 101 -6.19 6.11 4.37
N LEU A 102 -7.27 6.49 3.68
CA LEU A 102 -7.51 7.88 3.29
C LEU A 102 -7.68 8.78 4.51
N THR A 103 -8.39 8.32 5.55
CA THR A 103 -8.54 9.06 6.81
C THR A 103 -7.19 9.28 7.50
N VAL A 104 -6.35 8.24 7.61
CA VAL A 104 -5.01 8.36 8.21
C VAL A 104 -4.13 9.35 7.43
N LEU A 105 -4.18 9.33 6.09
CA LEU A 105 -3.44 10.28 5.26
C LEU A 105 -3.95 11.72 5.46
N ALA A 106 -5.26 11.91 5.53
CA ALA A 106 -5.87 13.21 5.78
C ALA A 106 -5.48 13.78 7.16
N ASP A 107 -5.48 12.96 8.21
CA ASP A 107 -5.10 13.38 9.56
C ASP A 107 -3.60 13.69 9.69
N ARG A 108 -2.75 12.92 9.01
CA ARG A 108 -1.31 13.23 8.90
C ARG A 108 -1.04 14.56 8.19
N ARG A 109 -1.85 14.89 7.18
CA ARG A 109 -1.72 16.18 6.49
C ARG A 109 -2.10 17.35 7.41
N LYS A 110 -3.18 17.23 8.19
CA LYS A 110 -3.60 18.26 9.15
C LYS A 110 -2.55 18.49 10.24
N THR A 111 -2.03 17.42 10.81
CA THR A 111 -0.98 17.48 11.87
C THR A 111 0.33 18.06 11.36
N ARG A 112 0.74 17.75 10.13
CA ARG A 112 1.93 18.39 9.51
C ARG A 112 1.70 19.87 9.21
N SER A 113 0.51 20.23 8.72
CA SER A 113 0.13 21.63 8.46
C SER A 113 0.05 22.48 9.73
N SER A 114 -0.24 21.89 10.90
CA SER A 114 -0.25 22.60 12.20
C SER A 114 1.13 22.72 12.85
N VAL A 115 2.13 21.97 12.39
CA VAL A 115 3.51 22.01 12.90
C VAL A 115 4.39 22.98 12.10
N GLU A 116 3.89 23.50 10.96
CA GLU A 116 4.62 24.40 10.04
C GLU A 116 4.25 25.89 10.25
N VAL A 117 4.04 26.31 11.50
CA VAL A 117 3.94 27.74 11.88
C VAL A 117 4.82 27.99 13.10
N VAL A 118 6.12 28.12 12.86
CA VAL A 118 7.02 28.98 13.65
C VAL A 118 7.99 29.59 12.64
N VAL A 119 7.59 30.68 11.99
CA VAL A 119 8.55 31.66 11.49
C VAL A 119 8.74 32.61 12.66
N ASP A 120 9.90 32.50 13.28
CA ASP A 120 10.40 33.40 14.30
C ASP A 120 10.57 34.78 13.62
N ASP A 121 9.72 35.74 13.99
CA ASP A 121 9.62 37.07 13.34
C ASP A 121 10.68 38.07 13.88
N ASP A 122 11.71 37.60 14.58
CA ASP A 122 12.70 38.43 15.29
C ASP A 122 14.13 38.42 14.71
N ALA A 123 14.33 37.89 13.50
CA ALA A 123 15.63 38.01 12.82
C ALA A 123 15.68 39.26 11.92
N PRO A 124 16.54 40.27 12.19
CA PRO A 124 16.66 41.44 11.33
C PRO A 124 17.21 41.04 9.95
N LEU A 125 16.46 41.44 8.92
CA LEU A 125 16.79 41.34 7.50
C LEU A 125 18.14 42.02 7.22
N THR A 126 19.23 41.26 7.25
CA THR A 126 20.49 41.70 6.66
C THR A 126 20.61 41.12 5.25
N SER A 127 20.54 42.05 4.31
CA SER A 127 20.69 41.91 2.87
C SER A 127 21.91 41.07 2.48
N ALA A 128 21.71 40.26 1.44
CA ALA A 128 22.74 39.54 0.70
C ALA A 128 23.94 40.44 0.31
N THR A 129 25.14 39.86 0.34
CA THR A 129 26.18 40.06 -0.70
C THR A 129 27.32 39.04 -0.54
N LEU A 130 27.58 38.33 -1.65
CA LEU A 130 28.73 37.49 -2.03
C LEU A 130 29.06 36.23 -1.20
#